data_AF-A0A1H2IEZ6-F1
#
_entry.id   AF-A0A1H2IEZ6-F1
#
_cell.length_a   1.000
_cell.length_b   1.000
_cell.length_c   1.000
_cell.angle_alpha   90.00
_cell.angle_beta   90.00
_cell.angle_gamma   90.00
#
_symmetry.space_group_name_H-M   'P 1'
#
loop_
_entity.id
_entity.type
_entity.pdbx_description
1 polymer ?
#
loop_
_entity_poly.entity_id
_entity_poly.type
_entity_poly.pdbx_seq_one_letter_code
_entity_poly.pdbx_strand_id
1 'polypeptide(L)'
;MSSKIKGLLQKINFIEADMELHKQILLSIPSDNKTEMEAVINKIADQKKQINDLRLEIKTLDKDEYNKILAIERAAQTFRQIAKDKKFVQVNTLNETGECFITFNDGTRLDCLVAAKEENGNWTVLTLEGETKEYPGGFIK
;
A
#
# COMPACT_ATOMS: atom_id res chain seq x y z
N MET A 1 11.94 12.02 -6.25
CA MET A 1 10.57 12.16 -6.77
C MET A 1 10.26 13.61 -7.10
N SER A 2 9.78 13.89 -8.32
CA SER A 2 9.37 15.24 -8.75
C SER A 2 8.17 15.75 -7.94
N SER A 3 8.11 17.06 -7.65
CA SER A 3 6.96 17.70 -6.96
C SER A 3 5.64 17.47 -7.70
N LYS A 4 5.70 17.34 -9.04
CA LYS A 4 4.54 17.03 -9.88
C LYS A 4 4.02 15.61 -9.62
N ILE A 5 4.91 14.62 -9.56
CA ILE A 5 4.52 13.22 -9.25
C ILE A 5 3.95 13.12 -7.85
N LYS A 6 4.58 13.79 -6.87
CA LYS A 6 4.04 13.86 -5.49
C LYS A 6 2.62 14.43 -5.48
N GLY A 7 2.36 15.49 -6.24
CA GLY A 7 1.02 16.06 -6.38
C GLY A 7 0.01 15.11 -7.04
N LEU A 8 0.42 14.35 -8.06
CA LEU A 8 -0.43 13.33 -8.69
C LEU A 8 -0.76 12.19 -7.72
N LEU A 9 0.22 11.70 -6.96
CA LEU A 9 0.02 10.68 -5.92
C LEU A 9 -0.92 11.15 -4.81
N GLN A 10 -0.78 12.40 -4.36
CA GLN A 10 -1.70 12.98 -3.37
C GLN A 10 -3.14 13.04 -3.88
N LYS A 11 -3.34 13.39 -5.16
CA LYS A 11 -4.67 13.35 -5.80
C LYS A 11 -5.22 11.94 -5.88
N ILE A 12 -4.40 10.95 -6.27
CA ILE A 12 -4.78 9.54 -6.29
C ILE A 12 -5.26 9.11 -4.90
N ASN A 13 -4.48 9.37 -3.85
CA ASN A 13 -4.84 9.01 -2.47
C ASN A 13 -6.17 9.64 -2.02
N PHE A 14 -6.43 10.90 -2.40
CA PHE A 14 -7.70 11.55 -2.09
C PHE A 14 -8.89 10.88 -2.79
N ILE A 15 -8.74 10.57 -4.08
CA ILE A 15 -9.79 9.88 -4.85
C ILE A 15 -10.01 8.46 -4.31
N GLU A 16 -8.95 7.75 -3.90
CA GLU A 16 -9.06 6.43 -3.28
C GLU A 16 -9.81 6.45 -1.96
N ALA A 17 -9.54 7.46 -1.10
CA ALA A 17 -10.26 7.64 0.16
C ALA A 17 -11.75 7.97 -0.08
N ASP A 18 -12.05 8.86 -1.03
CA ASP A 18 -13.42 9.19 -1.44
C ASP A 18 -14.14 7.96 -2.04
N MET A 19 -13.45 7.16 -2.84
CA MET A 19 -14.00 5.92 -3.40
C MET A 19 -14.30 4.89 -2.30
N GLU A 20 -13.46 4.79 -1.27
CA GLU A 20 -13.73 3.90 -0.13
C GLU A 20 -14.98 4.32 0.65
N LEU A 21 -15.19 5.63 0.84
CA LEU A 21 -16.43 6.16 1.40
C LEU A 21 -17.65 5.75 0.56
N HIS A 22 -17.58 5.86 -0.77
CA HIS A 22 -18.67 5.46 -1.66
C HIS A 22 -18.95 3.95 -1.62
N LYS A 23 -17.93 3.10 -1.45
CA LYS A 23 -18.16 1.66 -1.23
C LYS A 23 -18.91 1.39 0.08
N GLN A 24 -18.58 2.11 1.15
CA GLN A 24 -19.30 1.99 2.42
C GLN A 24 -20.75 2.45 2.30
N ILE A 25 -21.00 3.56 1.59
CA ILE A 25 -22.35 4.03 1.26
C ILE A 25 -23.11 2.94 0.49
N LEU A 26 -22.49 2.34 -0.54
CA LEU A 26 -23.11 1.27 -1.32
C LEU A 26 -23.59 0.10 -0.46
N LEU A 27 -22.83 -0.28 0.57
CA LEU A 27 -23.20 -1.35 1.51
C LEU A 27 -24.36 -0.97 2.44
N SER A 28 -24.60 0.33 2.64
CA SER A 28 -25.70 0.84 3.47
C SER A 28 -27.01 1.05 2.71
N ILE A 29 -26.99 1.05 1.38
CA ILE A 29 -28.20 1.27 0.57
C ILE A 29 -29.08 0.02 0.62
N PRO A 30 -30.39 0.15 0.92
CA PRO A 30 -31.34 -0.96 0.85
C PRO A 30 -31.36 -1.63 -0.53
N SER A 31 -31.40 -2.97 -0.56
CA SER A 31 -31.29 -3.75 -1.80
C SER A 31 -32.43 -3.52 -2.82
N ASP A 32 -33.56 -2.99 -2.36
CA ASP A 32 -34.71 -2.61 -3.17
C ASP A 32 -34.53 -1.23 -3.85
N ASN A 33 -33.61 -0.40 -3.36
CA ASN A 33 -33.30 0.91 -3.93
C ASN A 33 -32.20 0.83 -5.00
N LYS A 34 -32.52 0.17 -6.11
CA LYS A 34 -31.57 -0.07 -7.22
C LYS A 34 -31.03 1.21 -7.86
N THR A 35 -31.86 2.24 -7.99
CA THR A 35 -31.47 3.51 -8.63
C THR A 35 -30.33 4.19 -7.87
N GLU A 36 -30.41 4.22 -6.54
CA GLU A 36 -29.36 4.81 -5.72
C GLU A 36 -28.07 3.96 -5.74
N MET A 37 -28.21 2.63 -5.72
CA MET A 37 -27.07 1.72 -5.89
C MET A 37 -26.35 1.95 -7.23
N GLU A 38 -27.10 2.05 -8.33
CA GLU A 38 -26.54 2.33 -9.66
C GLU A 38 -25.80 3.66 -9.71
N ALA A 39 -26.34 4.71 -9.10
CA ALA A 39 -25.68 6.02 -9.03
C ALA A 39 -24.33 5.94 -8.30
N VAL A 40 -24.29 5.26 -7.15
CA VAL A 40 -23.05 5.08 -6.38
C VAL A 40 -22.05 4.19 -7.13
N ILE A 41 -22.50 3.12 -7.79
CA ILE A 41 -21.64 2.26 -8.61
C ILE A 41 -20.99 3.05 -9.75
N ASN A 42 -21.76 3.89 -10.43
CA ASN A 42 -21.23 4.75 -11.51
C ASN A 42 -20.20 5.74 -10.98
N LYS A 43 -20.45 6.34 -9.81
CA LYS A 43 -19.48 7.24 -9.16
C LYS A 43 -18.16 6.52 -8.83
N ILE A 44 -18.23 5.29 -8.31
CA ILE A 44 -17.06 4.44 -8.05
C ILE A 44 -16.33 4.13 -9.36
N ALA A 45 -17.05 3.82 -10.44
CA ALA A 45 -16.46 3.54 -11.74
C ALA A 45 -15.72 4.76 -12.31
N ASP A 46 -16.30 5.96 -12.20
CA ASP A 46 -15.68 7.21 -12.62
C ASP A 46 -14.41 7.52 -11.82
N GLN A 47 -14.44 7.33 -10.49
CA GLN A 47 -13.26 7.50 -9.63
C GLN A 47 -12.14 6.52 -10.01
N LYS A 48 -12.48 5.25 -10.28
CA LYS A 48 -11.50 4.25 -10.78
C LYS A 48 -10.85 4.71 -12.08
N LYS A 49 -11.64 5.26 -13.01
CA LYS A 49 -11.12 5.79 -14.27
C LYS A 49 -10.16 6.95 -14.03
N GLN A 50 -10.52 7.90 -13.17
CA GLN A 50 -9.66 9.04 -12.83
C GLN A 50 -8.33 8.60 -12.21
N ILE A 51 -8.34 7.63 -11.29
CA ILE A 51 -7.11 7.06 -10.72
C ILE A 51 -6.23 6.45 -11.82
N ASN A 52 -6.82 5.71 -12.75
CA ASN A 52 -6.07 5.11 -13.86
C ASN A 52 -5.45 6.17 -14.77
N ASP A 53 -6.19 7.23 -15.09
CA ASP A 53 -5.69 8.32 -15.93
C ASP A 53 -4.51 9.04 -15.27
N LEU A 54 -4.60 9.32 -13.95
CA LEU A 54 -3.50 9.90 -13.18
C LEU A 54 -2.27 8.97 -13.13
N ARG A 55 -2.48 7.66 -13.01
CA ARG A 55 -1.40 6.66 -13.06
C ARG A 55 -0.70 6.65 -14.42
N LEU A 56 -1.45 6.77 -15.52
CA LEU A 56 -0.88 6.89 -16.87
C LEU A 56 -0.12 8.21 -17.06
N GLU A 57 -0.58 9.30 -16.45
CA GLU A 57 0.18 10.56 -16.43
C GLU A 57 1.53 10.38 -15.71
N ILE A 58 1.55 9.73 -14.53
CA ILE A 58 2.80 9.43 -13.83
C ILE A 58 3.74 8.61 -14.72
N LYS A 59 3.24 7.54 -15.36
CA LYS A 59 4.03 6.71 -16.29
C LYS A 59 4.63 7.51 -17.45
N THR A 60 3.90 8.49 -17.94
CA THR A 60 4.34 9.35 -19.06
C THR A 60 5.41 10.34 -18.60
N LEU A 61 5.29 10.85 -17.38
CA LEU A 61 6.27 11.78 -16.79
C LEU A 61 7.56 11.08 -16.36
N ASP A 62 7.42 9.91 -15.73
CA ASP A 62 8.53 9.13 -15.20
C ASP A 62 8.14 7.65 -15.11
N LYS A 63 8.64 6.87 -16.08
CA LYS A 63 8.35 5.44 -16.17
C LYS A 63 8.96 4.65 -15.03
N ASP A 64 10.12 5.07 -14.52
CA ASP A 64 10.84 4.33 -13.49
C ASP A 64 10.17 4.53 -12.13
N GLU A 65 9.77 5.76 -11.81
CA GLU A 65 8.97 6.03 -10.62
C GLU A 65 7.61 5.31 -10.68
N TYR A 66 6.95 5.29 -11.85
CA TYR A 66 5.74 4.48 -12.05
C TYR A 66 5.95 2.99 -11.79
N ASN A 67 7.03 2.40 -12.31
CA ASN A 67 7.36 1.00 -12.08
C ASN A 67 7.66 0.73 -10.59
N LYS A 68 8.34 1.66 -9.91
CA LYS A 68 8.62 1.58 -8.48
C LYS A 68 7.34 1.59 -7.65
N ILE A 69 6.39 2.48 -7.97
CA ILE A 69 5.07 2.51 -7.35
C ILE A 69 4.37 1.15 -7.50
N LEU A 70 4.34 0.60 -8.72
CA LEU A 70 3.74 -0.72 -8.97
C LEU A 70 4.43 -1.84 -8.19
N ALA A 71 5.75 -1.81 -8.04
CA ALA A 71 6.49 -2.78 -7.25
C ALA A 71 6.07 -2.71 -5.77
N ILE A 72 6.04 -1.50 -5.20
CA ILE A 72 5.59 -1.26 -3.82
C ILE A 72 4.14 -1.72 -3.61
N GLU A 73 3.22 -1.40 -4.53
CA GLU A 73 1.82 -1.82 -4.44
C GLU A 73 1.69 -3.36 -4.42
N ARG A 74 2.43 -4.07 -5.28
CA ARG A 74 2.45 -5.53 -5.32
C ARG A 74 3.04 -6.13 -4.05
N ALA A 75 4.16 -5.59 -3.58
CA ALA A 75 4.77 -5.99 -2.33
C ALA A 75 3.80 -5.76 -1.15
N ALA A 76 3.12 -4.62 -1.09
CA ALA A 76 2.14 -4.34 -0.06
C ALA A 76 0.98 -5.34 -0.09
N GLN A 77 0.54 -5.76 -1.27
CA GLN A 77 -0.45 -6.82 -1.41
C GLN A 77 0.07 -8.17 -0.89
N THR A 78 1.29 -8.57 -1.25
CA THR A 78 1.92 -9.80 -0.75
C THR A 78 2.04 -9.76 0.77
N PHE A 79 2.53 -8.67 1.33
CA PHE A 79 2.63 -8.45 2.77
C PHE A 79 1.26 -8.60 3.45
N ARG A 80 0.20 -8.01 2.89
CA ARG A 80 -1.17 -8.16 3.43
C ARG A 80 -1.68 -9.59 3.39
N GLN A 81 -1.28 -10.39 2.39
CA GLN A 81 -1.66 -11.81 2.38
C GLN A 81 -0.94 -12.58 3.47
N ILE A 82 0.38 -12.37 3.61
CA ILE A 82 1.16 -12.96 4.71
C ILE A 82 0.56 -12.57 6.08
N ALA A 83 0.15 -11.31 6.22
CA ALA A 83 -0.46 -10.79 7.44
C ALA A 83 -1.80 -11.44 7.82
N LYS A 84 -2.50 -12.11 6.90
CA LYS A 84 -3.73 -12.84 7.22
C LYS A 84 -3.45 -14.17 7.91
N ASP A 85 -2.34 -14.80 7.52
CA ASP A 85 -1.98 -16.14 8.00
C ASP A 85 -1.07 -16.09 9.24
N LYS A 86 -0.44 -14.94 9.49
CA LYS A 86 0.57 -14.77 10.53
C LYS A 86 0.11 -13.84 11.64
N LYS A 87 0.62 -14.11 12.85
CA LYS A 87 0.46 -13.24 14.01
C LYS A 87 1.72 -12.43 14.23
N PHE A 88 1.60 -11.12 14.07
CA PHE A 88 2.67 -10.18 14.35
C PHE A 88 2.57 -9.65 15.78
N VAL A 89 3.69 -9.69 16.51
CA VAL A 89 3.82 -9.16 17.87
C VAL A 89 4.37 -7.73 17.88
N GLN A 90 4.98 -7.30 16.78
CA GLN A 90 5.52 -5.95 16.62
C GLN A 90 5.42 -5.54 15.15
N VAL A 91 5.02 -4.29 14.89
CA VAL A 91 5.02 -3.70 13.56
C VAL A 91 5.62 -2.30 13.67
N ASN A 92 6.63 -2.02 12.84
CA ASN A 92 7.22 -0.70 12.66
C ASN A 92 6.93 -0.24 11.24
N THR A 93 6.40 0.96 11.08
CA THR A 93 6.11 1.54 9.77
C THR A 93 6.79 2.88 9.61
N LEU A 94 7.37 3.13 8.43
CA LEU A 94 8.06 4.39 8.14
C LEU A 94 7.15 5.61 8.34
N ASN A 95 5.84 5.46 8.09
CA ASN A 95 4.86 6.54 8.23
C ASN A 95 4.57 6.91 9.70
N GLU A 96 4.61 5.96 10.63
CA GLU A 96 4.26 6.22 12.03
C GLU A 96 5.48 6.63 12.86
N THR A 97 6.62 6.00 12.61
CA THR A 97 7.84 6.21 13.42
C THR A 97 8.83 7.17 12.76
N GLY A 98 8.67 7.50 11.49
CA GLY A 98 9.62 8.30 10.70
C GLY A 98 10.89 7.53 10.30
N GLU A 99 11.14 6.36 10.88
CA GLU A 99 12.26 5.48 10.59
C GLU A 99 11.81 4.01 10.60
N CYS A 100 12.15 3.26 9.56
CA CYS A 100 11.94 1.82 9.50
C CYS A 100 13.22 1.16 8.96
N PHE A 101 13.83 0.32 9.78
CA PHE A 101 14.93 -0.54 9.37
C PHE A 101 14.99 -1.80 10.23
N ILE A 102 15.65 -2.84 9.70
CA ILE A 102 16.13 -3.98 10.49
C ILE A 102 17.66 -4.04 10.40
N THR A 103 18.29 -4.58 11.44
CA THR A 103 19.74 -4.79 11.48
C THR A 103 20.03 -6.27 11.54
N PHE A 104 20.79 -6.77 10.57
CA PHE A 104 21.25 -8.14 10.55
C PHE A 104 22.41 -8.34 11.56
N ASN A 105 22.67 -9.59 11.94
CA ASN A 105 23.70 -9.93 12.92
C ASN A 105 25.12 -9.51 12.51
N ASP A 106 25.38 -9.40 11.21
CA ASP A 106 26.65 -8.92 10.64
C ASP A 106 26.79 -7.38 10.72
N GLY A 107 25.77 -6.69 11.22
CA GLY A 107 25.70 -5.23 11.32
C GLY A 107 25.09 -4.55 10.08
N THR A 108 24.74 -5.30 9.04
CA THR A 108 24.10 -4.75 7.84
C THR A 108 22.73 -4.19 8.19
N ARG A 109 22.43 -2.98 7.71
CA ARG A 109 21.12 -2.32 7.89
C ARG A 109 20.32 -2.43 6.59
N LEU A 110 19.05 -2.80 6.71
CA LEU A 110 18.08 -2.76 5.62
C LEU A 110 16.97 -1.79 5.96
N ASP A 111 16.85 -0.71 5.19
CA ASP A 111 15.75 0.24 5.31
C ASP A 111 14.46 -0.33 4.70
N CYS A 112 13.33 0.04 5.30
CA CYS A 112 12.02 -0.50 4.95
C CYS A 112 10.93 0.56 4.92
N LEU A 113 9.80 0.19 4.33
CA LEU A 113 8.52 0.87 4.51
C LEU A 113 7.76 0.28 5.70
N VAL A 114 7.82 -1.04 5.86
CA VAL A 114 7.19 -1.79 6.97
C VAL A 114 8.10 -2.93 7.40
N ALA A 115 8.27 -3.12 8.70
CA ALA A 115 8.87 -4.32 9.27
C ALA A 115 7.95 -4.87 10.37
N ALA A 116 7.59 -6.15 10.28
CA ALA A 116 6.76 -6.82 11.26
C ALA A 116 7.44 -8.07 11.79
N LYS A 117 7.47 -8.21 13.11
CA LYS A 117 7.98 -9.39 13.81
C LYS A 117 6.85 -10.33 14.16
N GLU A 118 7.03 -11.60 13.85
CA GLU A 118 6.13 -12.70 14.16
C GLU A 118 6.36 -13.24 15.58
N GLU A 119 5.37 -13.97 16.13
CA GLU A 119 5.49 -14.67 17.43
C GLU A 119 6.68 -15.65 17.48
N ASN A 120 6.99 -16.31 16.36
CA ASN A 120 8.14 -17.23 16.23
C ASN A 120 9.50 -16.50 16.14
N GLY A 121 9.51 -15.16 16.15
CA GLY A 121 10.70 -14.33 16.04
C GLY A 121 11.12 -13.95 14.62
N ASN A 122 10.52 -14.54 13.58
CA ASN A 122 10.78 -14.18 12.18
C ASN A 122 10.27 -12.78 11.86
N TRP A 123 10.83 -12.19 10.81
CA TRP A 123 10.47 -10.86 10.35
C TRP A 123 9.95 -10.90 8.92
N THR A 124 8.84 -10.23 8.68
CA THR A 124 8.38 -9.89 7.33
C THR A 124 8.65 -8.41 7.11
N VAL A 125 9.32 -8.07 6.01
CA VAL A 125 9.76 -6.70 5.69
C VAL A 125 9.33 -6.32 4.30
N LEU A 126 8.78 -5.12 4.16
CA LEU A 126 8.54 -4.46 2.88
C LEU A 126 9.61 -3.39 2.66
N THR A 127 10.46 -3.56 1.65
CA THR A 127 11.63 -2.70 1.42
C THR A 127 11.28 -1.41 0.67
N LEU A 128 12.18 -0.42 0.65
CA LEU A 128 12.01 0.84 -0.10
C LEU A 128 11.97 0.63 -1.62
N GLU A 129 12.49 -0.49 -2.10
CA GLU A 129 12.51 -0.90 -3.50
C GLU A 129 11.21 -1.59 -3.94
N GLY A 130 10.31 -1.88 -2.99
CA GLY A 130 9.05 -2.56 -3.28
C GLY A 130 9.19 -4.07 -3.35
N GLU A 131 9.96 -4.66 -2.44
CA GLU A 131 10.06 -6.11 -2.26
C GLU A 131 9.47 -6.52 -0.90
N THR A 132 8.74 -7.63 -0.85
CA THR A 132 8.37 -8.27 0.43
C THR A 132 9.30 -9.44 0.68
N LYS A 133 10.02 -9.40 1.80
CA LYS A 133 11.00 -10.41 2.20
C LYS A 133 10.70 -10.93 3.59
N GLU A 134 10.99 -12.20 3.80
CA GLU A 134 10.89 -12.86 5.09
C GLU A 134 12.30 -13.26 5.54
N TYR A 135 12.61 -12.95 6.79
CA TYR A 135 13.90 -13.22 7.40
C TYR A 135 13.72 -14.00 8.68
N PRO A 136 14.45 -15.11 8.90
CA PRO A 136 14.38 -15.81 10.16
C PRO A 136 14.92 -14.94 11.29
N GLY A 137 14.29 -15.01 12.47
CA GLY A 137 14.65 -14.16 13.61
C GLY A 137 16.11 -14.28 14.04
N GLY A 138 16.70 -15.48 13.86
CA GLY A 138 18.09 -15.75 14.18
C GLY A 138 19.12 -14.98 13.33
N PHE A 139 18.71 -14.28 12.27
CA PHE A 139 19.58 -13.42 11.45
C PHE A 139 19.50 -11.94 11.80
N ILE A 140 18.56 -11.53 12.66
CA ILE A 140 18.26 -10.13 12.98
C ILE A 140 18.58 -9.87 14.46
N LYS A 141 19.26 -8.74 14.70
CA LYS A 141 19.74 -8.31 16.01
C LYS A 141 18.65 -7.68 16.88
#